data_AF-A0A1I4AAS8-F1
#
_entry.id   AF-A0A1I4AAS8-F1
#
_cell.length_a   1.000
_cell.length_b   1.000
_cell.length_c   1.000
_cell.angle_alpha   90.00
_cell.angle_beta   90.00
_cell.angle_gamma   90.00
#
_symmetry.space_group_name_H-M   'P 1'
#
loop_
_entity.id
_entity.type
_entity.pdbx_description
1 polymer ?
#
loop_
_entity_poly.entity_id
_entity_poly.type
_entity_poly.pdbx_seq_one_letter_code
_entity_poly.pdbx_strand_id
1 'polypeptide(L)'
;MDWGDYTTAIRRWELILGRPAPPPTELGRTGRPRLSPRFVEWMMGLPDGFVTDPALGLPRNAQLRALGNGVVPQQAAHAITLLIDEWVRHLEFAREASGPTETAA
;
A
#
# COMPACT_ATOMS: atom_id res chain seq x y z
N MET A 1 -13.32 19.24 -8.57
CA MET A 1 -12.01 19.08 -9.20
C MET A 1 -12.21 18.21 -10.43
N ASP A 2 -11.72 18.67 -11.58
CA ASP A 2 -11.73 17.87 -12.80
C ASP A 2 -10.48 16.97 -12.81
N TRP A 3 -10.68 15.67 -12.89
CA TRP A 3 -9.61 14.67 -12.91
C TRP A 3 -9.25 14.23 -14.34
N GLY A 4 -9.95 14.75 -15.36
CA GLY A 4 -9.77 14.38 -16.75
C GLY A 4 -9.86 12.85 -16.94
N ASP A 5 -8.91 12.31 -17.68
CA ASP A 5 -8.81 10.87 -18.01
C ASP A 5 -8.72 9.96 -16.76
N TYR A 6 -8.30 10.50 -15.61
CA TYR A 6 -8.16 9.73 -14.37
C TYR A 6 -9.47 9.62 -13.58
N THR A 7 -10.55 10.26 -14.01
CA THR A 7 -11.82 10.32 -13.27
C THR A 7 -12.31 8.94 -12.84
N THR A 8 -12.35 7.98 -13.76
CA THR A 8 -12.82 6.61 -13.46
C THR A 8 -11.96 5.93 -12.41
N ALA A 9 -10.64 6.06 -12.50
CA ALA A 9 -9.70 5.47 -11.55
C ALA A 9 -9.86 6.10 -10.16
N ILE A 10 -9.96 7.43 -10.09
CA ILE A 10 -10.19 8.17 -8.84
C ILE A 10 -11.50 7.73 -8.19
N ARG A 11 -12.63 7.73 -8.92
CA ARG A 11 -13.93 7.33 -8.36
C ARG A 11 -13.94 5.90 -7.84
N ARG A 12 -13.32 4.97 -8.57
CA ARG A 12 -13.18 3.59 -8.12
C ARG A 12 -12.39 3.52 -6.81
N TRP A 13 -11.30 4.27 -6.71
CA TRP A 13 -10.46 4.25 -5.53
C TRP A 13 -11.12 4.94 -4.33
N GLU A 14 -11.85 6.03 -4.54
CA GLU A 14 -12.69 6.67 -3.50
C GLU A 14 -13.71 5.69 -2.92
N LEU A 15 -14.36 4.90 -3.77
CA LEU A 15 -15.29 3.86 -3.33
C LEU A 15 -14.60 2.76 -2.52
N ILE A 16 -13.42 2.30 -2.96
CA ILE A 16 -12.66 1.27 -2.26
C ILE A 16 -12.18 1.75 -0.88
N LEU A 17 -11.69 2.99 -0.80
CA LEU A 17 -11.18 3.55 0.45
C LEU A 17 -12.27 4.12 1.37
N GLY A 18 -13.50 4.28 0.86
CA GLY A 18 -14.61 4.89 1.61
C GLY A 18 -14.39 6.37 1.95
N ARG A 19 -13.47 7.06 1.25
CA ARG A 19 -13.16 8.47 1.48
C ARG A 19 -12.75 9.20 0.19
N PRO A 20 -13.10 10.49 0.04
CA PRO A 20 -12.82 11.24 -1.18
C PRO A 20 -11.32 11.43 -1.40
N ALA A 21 -10.94 11.63 -2.66
CA ALA A 21 -9.57 11.98 -3.02
C ALA A 21 -9.24 13.39 -2.50
N PRO A 22 -8.16 13.57 -1.74
CA PRO A 22 -7.70 14.90 -1.38
C PRO A 22 -7.13 15.62 -2.62
N PRO A 23 -6.95 16.95 -2.58
CA PRO A 23 -6.32 17.68 -3.67
C PRO A 23 -4.93 17.11 -4.02
N PRO A 24 -4.62 16.90 -5.31
CA PRO A 24 -3.35 16.30 -5.75
C PRO A 24 -2.17 17.26 -5.53
N THR A 25 -2.46 18.55 -5.40
CA THR A 25 -1.48 19.58 -5.10
C THR A 25 -1.88 20.40 -3.88
N GLU A 26 -0.87 20.90 -3.19
CA GLU A 26 -0.97 21.90 -2.14
C GLU A 26 -0.14 23.13 -2.55
N LEU A 27 -0.40 24.28 -1.93
CA LEU A 27 0.40 25.48 -2.18
C LEU A 27 1.76 25.38 -1.47
N GLY A 28 2.84 25.61 -2.23
CA GLY A 28 4.17 25.74 -1.66
C GLY A 28 4.43 27.10 -1.01
N ARG A 29 5.58 27.23 -0.34
CA ARG A 29 6.03 28.52 0.24
C ARG A 29 6.13 29.66 -0.78
N THR A 30 6.37 29.32 -2.04
CA THR A 30 6.45 30.27 -3.17
C THR A 30 5.09 30.52 -3.84
N GLY A 31 3.99 30.01 -3.28
CA GLY A 31 2.65 30.08 -3.86
C GLY A 31 2.44 29.16 -5.08
N ARG A 32 3.46 28.44 -5.53
CA ARG A 32 3.34 27.49 -6.65
C ARG A 32 2.73 26.16 -6.17
N PRO A 33 1.82 25.55 -6.94
CA PRO A 33 1.34 24.20 -6.66
C PRO A 33 2.48 23.19 -6.61
N ARG A 34 2.43 22.29 -5.63
CA ARG A 34 3.37 21.18 -5.48
C ARG A 34 2.61 19.93 -5.04
N LEU A 35 3.19 18.76 -5.27
CA LEU A 35 2.57 17.47 -4.90
C LEU A 35 2.14 17.44 -3.43
N SER A 36 0.90 17.05 -3.18
CA SER A 36 0.32 16.88 -1.84
C SER A 36 0.74 15.52 -1.25
N PRO A 37 1.44 15.49 -0.10
CA PRO A 37 1.72 14.22 0.59
C PRO A 37 0.45 13.46 0.97
N ARG A 38 -0.63 14.17 1.35
CA ARG A 38 -1.93 13.56 1.66
C ARG A 38 -2.52 12.81 0.47
N PHE A 39 -2.35 13.37 -0.73
CA PHE A 39 -2.76 12.68 -1.95
C PHE A 39 -1.93 11.44 -2.23
N VAL A 40 -0.62 11.49 -2.03
CA VAL A 40 0.23 10.30 -2.18
C VAL A 40 -0.14 9.22 -1.17
N GLU A 41 -0.37 9.57 0.10
CA GLU A 41 -0.85 8.64 1.13
C GLU A 41 -2.19 7.98 0.75
N TRP A 42 -3.12 8.77 0.22
CA TRP A 42 -4.40 8.27 -0.29
C TRP A 42 -4.22 7.35 -1.51
N MET A 43 -3.35 7.68 -2.47
CA MET A 43 -3.05 6.80 -3.61
C MET A 43 -2.48 5.47 -3.15
N MET A 44 -1.67 5.45 -2.09
CA MET A 44 -1.12 4.23 -1.51
C MET A 44 -2.18 3.39 -0.76
N GLY A 45 -3.38 3.92 -0.53
CA GLY A 45 -4.43 3.19 0.18
C GLY A 45 -4.18 3.04 1.68
N LEU A 46 -3.35 3.91 2.25
CA LEU A 46 -3.07 3.94 3.69
C LEU A 46 -4.25 4.51 4.48
N PRO A 47 -4.36 4.30 5.80
CA PRO A 47 -5.26 5.07 6.66
C PRO A 47 -5.00 6.58 6.55
N ASP A 48 -6.04 7.42 6.70
CA ASP A 48 -5.87 8.88 6.67
C ASP A 48 -4.98 9.31 7.85
N GLY A 49 -3.95 10.11 7.56
CA GLY A 49 -2.98 10.57 8.55
C GLY A 49 -1.85 9.59 8.88
N PHE A 50 -1.78 8.41 8.26
CA PHE A 50 -0.78 7.39 8.61
C PHE A 50 0.68 7.90 8.58
N VAL A 51 1.02 8.71 7.58
CA VAL A 51 2.29 9.44 7.45
C VAL A 51 2.08 10.96 7.58
N THR A 52 0.89 11.44 7.23
CA THR A 52 0.61 12.86 7.05
C THR A 52 -0.08 13.55 8.23
N ASP A 53 -0.34 12.83 9.33
CA ASP A 53 -0.90 13.43 10.55
C ASP A 53 0.04 14.53 11.09
N PRO A 54 -0.45 15.77 11.27
CA PRO A 54 0.33 16.86 11.87
C PRO A 54 0.94 16.54 13.24
N ALA A 55 0.31 15.66 14.04
CA ALA A 55 0.81 15.24 15.35
C ALA A 55 2.14 14.47 15.27
N LEU A 56 2.46 13.90 14.11
CA LEU A 56 3.75 13.23 13.87
C LEU A 56 4.92 14.23 13.72
N GLY A 57 4.64 15.51 13.50
CA GLY A 57 5.67 16.54 13.35
C GLY A 57 6.61 16.32 12.15
N LEU A 58 6.22 15.48 11.19
CA LEU A 58 7.08 15.12 10.06
C LEU A 58 7.15 16.26 9.03
N PRO A 59 8.35 16.71 8.63
CA PRO A 59 8.48 17.67 7.56
C PRO A 59 8.04 17.03 6.24
N ARG A 60 7.45 17.83 5.33
CA ARG A 60 6.94 17.36 4.02
C ARG A 60 7.88 16.44 3.25
N ASN A 61 9.18 16.77 3.20
CA ASN A 61 10.16 15.96 2.47
C ASN A 61 10.35 14.58 3.13
N ALA A 62 10.24 14.48 4.45
CA ALA A 62 10.26 13.21 5.15
C ALA A 62 8.98 12.40 4.89
N GLN A 63 7.81 13.05 4.87
CA GLN A 63 6.55 12.39 4.51
C GLN A 63 6.63 11.78 3.11
N LEU A 64 7.03 12.57 2.10
CA LEU A 64 7.17 12.08 0.72
C LEU A 64 8.23 10.99 0.57
N ARG A 65 9.34 11.08 1.32
CA ARG A 65 10.36 10.02 1.33
C ARG A 65 9.83 8.72 1.94
N ALA A 66 9.09 8.81 3.04
CA ALA A 66 8.46 7.64 3.66
C ALA A 66 7.43 6.99 2.73
N LEU A 67 6.56 7.81 2.11
CA LEU A 67 5.57 7.33 1.14
C LEU A 67 6.23 6.74 -0.11
N GLY A 68 7.23 7.41 -0.67
CA GLY A 68 7.93 6.95 -1.87
C GLY A 68 8.77 5.68 -1.68
N ASN A 69 9.26 5.43 -0.46
CA ASN A 69 9.99 4.21 -0.12
C ASN A 69 9.07 3.11 0.47
N GLY A 70 7.79 3.42 0.69
CA GLY A 70 6.82 2.48 1.21
C GLY A 70 6.28 1.54 0.13
N VAL A 71 5.32 0.70 0.52
CA VAL A 71 4.61 -0.22 -0.37
C VAL A 71 3.11 0.03 -0.30
N VAL A 72 2.39 -0.31 -1.37
CA VAL A 72 0.92 -0.33 -1.36
C VAL A 72 0.46 -1.50 -0.48
N PRO A 73 -0.19 -1.27 0.68
CA PRO A 73 -0.49 -2.32 1.65
C PRO A 73 -1.32 -3.47 1.07
N GLN A 74 -2.25 -3.16 0.16
CA GLN A 74 -3.10 -4.16 -0.50
C GLN A 74 -2.27 -5.10 -1.39
N GLN A 75 -1.26 -4.58 -2.08
CA GLN A 75 -0.35 -5.37 -2.92
C GLN A 75 0.61 -6.19 -2.05
N ALA A 76 1.13 -5.59 -0.98
CA ALA A 76 2.01 -6.29 -0.03
C ALA A 76 1.27 -7.45 0.66
N ALA A 77 0.04 -7.23 1.12
CA ALA A 77 -0.80 -8.28 1.70
C ALA A 77 -1.02 -9.42 0.71
N HIS A 78 -1.37 -9.11 -0.55
CA HIS A 78 -1.57 -10.13 -1.57
C HIS A 78 -0.29 -10.96 -1.83
N ALA A 79 0.85 -10.30 -2.00
CA ALA A 79 2.13 -10.99 -2.22
C ALA A 79 2.52 -11.89 -1.04
N ILE A 80 2.32 -11.43 0.19
CA ILE A 80 2.58 -12.23 1.39
C ILE A 80 1.65 -13.45 1.45
N THR A 81 0.36 -13.29 1.14
CA THR A 81 -0.57 -14.42 1.07
C THR A 81 -0.11 -15.46 0.05
N LEU A 82 0.31 -15.04 -1.14
CA LEU A 82 0.83 -15.94 -2.17
C LEU A 82 2.06 -16.73 -1.67
N LEU A 83 3.00 -16.06 -1.01
CA LEU A 83 4.19 -16.68 -0.44
C LEU A 83 3.85 -17.69 0.67
N ILE A 84 2.90 -17.36 1.55
CA ILE A 84 2.44 -18.26 2.61
C ILE A 84 1.77 -19.50 2.00
N ASP A 85 0.89 -19.30 1.01
CA ASP A 85 0.20 -20.40 0.35
C ASP A 85 1.19 -21.34 -0.36
N GLU A 86 2.22 -20.79 -1.00
CA GLU A 86 3.28 -21.58 -1.61
C GLU A 86 4.11 -22.34 -0.57
N TRP A 87 4.46 -21.68 0.53
CA TRP A 87 5.19 -22.30 1.63
C TRP A 87 4.42 -23.47 2.25
N VAL A 88 3.12 -23.33 2.48
CA VAL A 88 2.28 -24.42 3.01
C VAL A 88 2.26 -25.61 2.06
N ARG A 89 2.06 -25.38 0.76
CA ARG A 89 2.12 -26.45 -0.26
C ARG A 89 3.48 -27.16 -0.26
N HIS A 90 4.56 -26.40 -0.11
CA HIS A 90 5.90 -26.97 -0.03
C HIS A 90 6.09 -27.88 1.19
N LEU A 91 5.58 -27.46 2.36
CA LEU A 91 5.64 -28.26 3.59
C LEU A 91 4.81 -29.55 3.50
N GLU A 92 3.63 -29.49 2.88
CA GLU A 92 2.77 -30.67 2.67
C GLU A 92 3.47 -31.70 1.79
N PHE A 93 4.04 -31.26 0.65
CA PHE A 93 4.82 -32.11 -0.23
C PHE A 93 6.04 -32.73 0.48
N ALA A 94 6.79 -31.93 1.24
CA ALA A 94 7.93 -32.43 2.00
C ALA A 94 7.53 -33.50 3.04
N ARG A 95 6.36 -33.34 3.68
CA ARG A 95 5.83 -34.33 4.64
C ARG A 95 5.41 -35.62 3.97
N GLU A 96 4.77 -35.55 2.80
CA GLU A 96 4.39 -36.73 2.00
C GLU A 96 5.62 -37.49 1.50
N ALA A 97 6.64 -36.78 1.03
CA ALA A 97 7.91 -37.35 0.63
C ALA A 97 8.70 -38.00 1.79
N SER A 98 8.40 -37.60 3.04
CA SER A 98 9.05 -38.13 4.25
C SER A 98 8.26 -39.26 4.93
N GLY A 99 7.31 -39.91 4.21
CA GLY A 99 6.52 -41.04 4.72
C GLY A 99 7.37 -42.17 5.33
N PRO A 100 6.78 -43.04 6.17
CA PRO A 100 7.53 -43.94 7.04
C PRO A 100 8.49 -44.81 6.22
N THR A 101 9.78 -44.73 6.54
CA THR A 101 10.75 -45.74 6.12
C THR A 101 10.26 -47.06 6.69
N GLU A 102 9.71 -47.92 5.82
CA GLU A 102 9.33 -49.28 6.14
C GLU A 102 10.54 -49.95 6.79
N THR A 103 10.50 -50.09 8.12
CA THR A 103 11.49 -50.87 8.85
C THR A 103 11.11 -52.33 8.59
N ALA A 104 11.63 -52.86 7.48
CA ALA A 104 11.58 -54.28 7.19
C ALA A 104 12.38 -55.02 8.27
N ALA A 105 11.67 -55.83 9.05
CA ALA A 105 12.20 -56.79 10.01
C ALA A 105 12.78 -58.03 9.33
#